data_AF-A0A914SBJ4-F1
#
_entry.id   AF-A0A914SBJ4-F1
#
_cell.length_a   1.000
_cell.length_b   1.000
_cell.length_c   1.000
_cell.angle_alpha   90.00
_cell.angle_beta   90.00
_cell.angle_gamma   90.00
#
_symmetry.space_group_name_H-M   'P 1'
#
loop_
_entity.id
_entity.type
_entity.pdbx_description
1 polymer ?
#
loop_
_entity_poly.entity_id
_entity_poly.type
_entity_poly.pdbx_seq_one_letter_code
_entity_poly.pdbx_strand_id
1 'polypeptide(L)'
;MVSATSNLLGMYPGVADDAGYSYPNITEWPHGYVPIAIHTINQFYDYTLNPNRECKRLNEIMNLIEETPEYKSNNDKKKDFLGKLNGIVGINIALSNISKIADILHSETIWNKTMAAEIDTETLEEIKTLSNLVESWKNGL
;
A
#
# COMPACT_ATOMS: atom_id res chain seq x y z
N MET A 1 -9.28 8.42 5.41
CA MET A 1 -10.59 8.96 5.84
C MET A 1 -11.73 8.56 4.90
N VAL A 2 -11.64 8.84 3.59
CA VAL A 2 -12.71 8.51 2.62
C VAL A 2 -13.16 7.05 2.69
N SER A 3 -12.23 6.08 2.72
CA SER A 3 -12.58 4.66 2.83
C SER A 3 -13.41 4.32 4.08
N ALA A 4 -13.12 4.97 5.23
CA ALA A 4 -13.88 4.77 6.46
C ALA A 4 -15.29 5.38 6.33
N THR A 5 -15.43 6.56 5.73
CA THR A 5 -16.73 7.18 5.45
C THR A 5 -17.56 6.30 4.50
N SER A 6 -16.98 5.81 3.41
CA SER A 6 -17.65 4.92 2.45
C SER A 6 -18.08 3.61 3.09
N ASN A 7 -17.26 3.06 4.00
CA ASN A 7 -17.61 1.84 4.74
C ASN A 7 -18.80 2.10 5.68
N LEU A 8 -18.75 3.17 6.49
CA LEU A 8 -19.81 3.52 7.43
C LEU A 8 -21.14 3.83 6.73
N LEU A 9 -21.09 4.45 5.55
CA LEU A 9 -22.25 4.62 4.67
C LEU A 9 -22.92 3.28 4.32
N GLY A 10 -22.13 2.25 4.02
CA GLY A 10 -22.63 0.92 3.69
C GLY A 10 -23.00 0.06 4.91
N MET A 11 -22.38 0.31 6.07
CA MET A 11 -22.59 -0.47 7.30
C MET A 11 -23.88 -0.10 8.02
N TYR A 12 -24.32 1.16 7.91
CA TYR A 12 -25.56 1.64 8.52
C TYR A 12 -26.60 2.07 7.46
N PRO A 13 -27.03 1.18 6.55
CA PRO A 13 -28.04 1.54 5.57
C PRO A 13 -29.40 1.65 6.27
N GLY A 14 -30.02 2.83 6.24
CA GLY A 14 -31.43 3.01 6.64
C GLY A 14 -31.75 2.77 8.12
N VAL A 15 -30.76 2.66 9.02
CA VAL A 15 -30.96 2.47 10.49
C VAL A 15 -31.50 3.75 11.18
N ALA A 16 -31.91 4.73 10.38
CA ALA A 16 -31.87 6.13 10.74
C ALA A 16 -32.69 6.95 9.76
N ASP A 17 -33.84 6.46 9.32
CA ASP A 17 -34.70 7.22 8.41
C ASP A 17 -35.47 8.35 9.14
N ASP A 18 -35.31 8.45 10.46
CA ASP A 18 -35.90 9.50 11.29
C ASP A 18 -35.13 10.82 11.16
N ALA A 19 -35.54 11.61 10.18
CA ALA A 19 -35.09 12.98 10.02
C ALA A 19 -35.30 13.79 11.31
N GLY A 20 -34.26 14.49 11.76
CA GLY A 20 -34.25 15.29 12.99
C GLY A 20 -33.78 14.53 14.23
N TYR A 21 -33.68 13.20 14.17
CA TYR A 21 -33.08 12.37 15.22
C TYR A 21 -31.75 11.77 14.75
N SER A 22 -31.78 11.04 13.63
CA SER A 22 -30.60 10.32 13.15
C SER A 22 -29.78 11.09 12.12
N TYR A 23 -30.38 12.05 11.43
CA TYR A 23 -29.70 13.03 10.58
C TYR A 23 -30.45 14.36 10.58
N PRO A 24 -29.79 15.49 10.25
CA PRO A 24 -30.44 16.80 10.19
C PRO A 24 -31.66 16.84 9.26
N ASN A 25 -32.81 17.34 9.76
CA ASN A 25 -34.01 17.58 8.95
C ASN A 25 -33.95 18.95 8.26
N ILE A 26 -32.98 19.10 7.35
CA ILE A 26 -32.79 20.32 6.52
C ILE A 26 -32.55 19.91 5.07
N THR A 27 -32.91 20.79 4.13
CA THR A 27 -32.89 20.48 2.68
C THR A 27 -31.49 20.27 2.13
N GLU A 28 -30.48 20.89 2.75
CA GLU A 28 -29.08 20.82 2.35
C GLU A 28 -28.40 19.50 2.75
N TRP A 29 -29.00 18.77 3.69
CA TRP A 29 -28.43 17.51 4.17
C TRP A 29 -28.89 16.34 3.30
N PRO A 30 -27.99 15.44 2.85
CA PRO A 30 -28.40 14.28 2.07
C PRO A 30 -29.36 13.39 2.86
N HIS A 31 -30.53 13.11 2.30
CA HIS A 31 -31.52 12.26 2.93
C HIS A 31 -30.96 10.87 3.25
N GLY A 32 -31.19 10.39 4.49
CA GLY A 32 -30.70 9.11 4.97
C GLY A 32 -29.21 9.05 5.28
N TYR A 33 -28.45 10.15 5.11
CA TYR A 33 -27.04 10.18 5.48
C TYR A 33 -26.85 10.42 6.97
N VAL A 34 -26.39 9.40 7.69
CA VAL A 34 -26.07 9.52 9.12
C VAL A 34 -24.63 10.01 9.29
N PRO A 35 -24.40 11.17 9.93
CA PRO A 35 -23.04 11.59 10.26
C PRO A 35 -22.48 10.71 11.38
N ILE A 36 -21.47 9.92 11.07
CA ILE A 36 -20.74 9.11 12.06
C ILE A 36 -19.35 9.71 12.23
N ALA A 37 -19.00 10.02 13.48
CA ALA A 37 -17.71 10.61 13.79
C ALA A 37 -16.57 9.62 13.50
N ILE A 38 -15.62 10.04 12.67
CA ILE A 38 -14.38 9.30 12.41
C ILE A 38 -13.26 10.06 13.10
N HIS A 39 -12.75 9.50 14.19
CA HIS A 39 -11.61 10.07 14.89
C HIS A 39 -10.32 9.82 14.11
N THR A 40 -9.46 10.83 14.07
CA THR A 40 -8.12 10.73 13.53
C THR A 40 -7.17 11.53 14.41
N ILE A 41 -5.88 11.23 14.29
CA ILE A 41 -4.81 11.97 14.95
C ILE A 41 -3.77 12.31 13.89
N ASN A 42 -2.94 13.31 14.17
CA ASN A 42 -1.81 13.60 13.31
C ASN A 42 -0.90 12.36 13.21
N GLN A 43 -0.49 12.01 11.99
CA GLN A 43 0.33 10.84 11.68
C GLN A 43 1.60 10.70 12.54
N PHE A 44 2.21 11.80 12.97
CA PHE A 44 3.42 11.79 13.81
C PHE A 44 3.15 11.27 15.23
N TYR A 45 1.91 11.41 15.69
CA TYR A 45 1.43 10.97 17.00
C TYR A 45 0.52 9.74 16.92
N ASP A 46 0.38 9.12 15.74
CA ASP A 46 -0.34 7.86 15.59
C ASP A 46 0.61 6.69 15.90
N TYR A 47 0.48 6.13 17.10
CA TYR A 47 1.26 5.00 17.58
C TYR A 47 0.58 3.65 17.33
N THR A 48 -0.60 3.65 16.72
CA THR A 48 -1.45 2.46 16.62
C THR A 48 -1.69 2.03 15.18
N LEU A 49 -2.05 2.97 14.30
CA LEU A 49 -2.51 2.67 12.94
C LEU A 49 -1.56 3.18 11.85
N ASN A 50 -0.52 3.97 12.17
CA ASN A 50 0.44 4.44 11.18
C ASN A 50 1.58 3.42 10.97
N PRO A 51 1.57 2.62 9.87
CA PRO A 51 2.65 1.67 9.59
C PRO A 51 3.94 2.36 9.15
N ASN A 52 3.86 3.63 8.70
CA ASN A 52 5.00 4.41 8.20
C ASN A 52 5.69 5.20 9.31
N ARG A 53 5.40 4.89 10.56
CA ARG A 53 6.05 5.55 11.70
C ARG A 53 7.54 5.23 11.68
N GLU A 54 8.37 6.24 11.90
CA GLU A 54 9.82 6.04 11.96
C GLU A 54 10.17 5.03 13.06
N CYS A 55 10.68 3.88 12.64
CA CYS A 55 11.10 2.81 13.52
C CYS A 55 12.59 2.55 13.31
N LYS A 56 13.43 3.17 14.14
CA LYS A 56 14.90 3.00 14.07
C LYS A 56 15.30 1.53 14.15
N ARG A 57 14.62 0.76 15.01
CA ARG A 57 14.88 -0.67 15.17
C ARG A 57 14.57 -1.47 13.91
N LEU A 58 13.49 -1.14 13.20
CA LEU A 58 13.18 -1.79 11.92
C LEU A 58 14.29 -1.53 10.91
N ASN A 59 14.77 -0.28 10.80
CA ASN A 59 15.88 0.05 9.91
C ASN A 59 17.16 -0.73 10.25
N GLU A 60 17.51 -0.84 11.54
CA GLU A 60 18.63 -1.67 11.99
C GLU A 60 18.46 -3.14 11.60
N ILE A 61 17.27 -3.71 11.80
CA ILE A 61 16.97 -5.09 11.44
C ILE A 61 17.06 -5.29 9.92
N MET A 62 16.53 -4.36 9.13
CA MET A 62 16.63 -4.42 7.66
C MET A 62 18.08 -4.37 7.19
N ASN A 63 18.92 -3.51 7.78
CA ASN A 63 20.35 -3.49 7.48
C ASN A 63 21.03 -4.83 7.81
N LEU A 64 20.65 -5.46 8.94
CA LEU A 64 21.16 -6.79 9.28
C LEU A 64 20.70 -7.87 8.30
N ILE A 65 19.45 -7.79 7.83
CA ILE A 65 18.89 -8.71 6.82
C ILE A 65 19.66 -8.58 5.51
N GLU A 66 19.96 -7.36 5.07
CA GLU A 66 20.73 -7.11 3.84
C GLU A 66 22.15 -7.72 3.88
N GLU A 67 22.70 -7.90 5.08
CA GLU A 67 24.00 -8.53 5.28
C GLU A 67 23.97 -10.07 5.26
N THR A 68 22.78 -10.68 5.33
CA THR A 68 22.62 -12.15 5.37
C THR A 68 23.03 -12.80 4.04
N PRO A 69 23.54 -14.06 4.08
CA PRO A 69 23.82 -14.83 2.87
C PRO A 69 22.59 -15.00 1.97
N GLU A 70 21.41 -15.16 2.57
CA GLU A 70 20.14 -15.36 1.87
C GLU A 70 19.77 -14.11 1.06
N TYR A 71 19.84 -12.93 1.67
CA TYR A 71 19.57 -11.68 0.97
C TYR A 71 20.58 -11.46 -0.16
N LYS A 72 21.88 -11.56 0.14
CA LYS A 72 22.96 -11.37 -0.84
C LYS A 72 22.82 -12.33 -2.02
N SER A 73 22.53 -13.61 -1.76
CA SER A 73 22.30 -14.60 -2.81
C SER A 73 21.11 -14.25 -3.69
N ASN A 74 19.99 -13.81 -3.12
CA ASN A 74 18.83 -13.40 -3.90
C ASN A 74 19.10 -12.14 -4.71
N ASN A 75 19.77 -11.16 -4.12
CA ASN A 75 20.15 -9.93 -4.80
C ASN A 75 21.11 -10.20 -5.98
N ASP A 76 22.10 -11.07 -5.79
CA ASP A 76 23.03 -11.46 -6.85
C ASP A 76 22.32 -12.21 -7.99
N LYS A 77 21.45 -13.17 -7.65
CA LYS A 77 20.65 -13.92 -8.64
C LYS A 77 19.72 -13.02 -9.46
N LYS A 78 19.29 -11.90 -8.92
CA LYS A 78 18.35 -10.96 -9.55
C LYS A 78 19.00 -9.70 -10.08
N LYS A 79 20.33 -9.58 -10.00
CA LYS A 79 21.07 -8.37 -10.40
C LYS A 79 20.79 -7.94 -11.83
N ASP A 80 20.80 -8.88 -12.78
CA ASP A 80 20.54 -8.58 -14.19
C ASP A 80 19.08 -8.16 -14.44
N PHE A 81 18.14 -8.80 -13.74
CA PHE A 81 16.73 -8.46 -13.80
C PHE A 81 16.47 -7.04 -13.27
N LEU A 82 16.99 -6.72 -12.07
CA LEU A 82 16.91 -5.40 -11.47
C LEU A 82 17.58 -4.33 -12.35
N GLY A 83 18.72 -4.68 -12.99
CA GLY A 83 19.40 -3.82 -13.95
C GLY A 83 18.57 -3.50 -15.19
N LYS A 84 17.83 -4.48 -15.73
CA LYS A 84 16.87 -4.25 -16.83
C LYS A 84 15.73 -3.34 -16.39
N LEU A 85 15.16 -3.57 -15.21
CA LEU A 85 14.08 -2.73 -14.68
C LEU A 85 14.51 -1.27 -14.54
N ASN A 86 15.74 -1.01 -14.06
CA ASN A 86 16.28 0.36 -13.97
C ASN A 86 16.26 1.09 -15.31
N GLY A 87 16.57 0.39 -16.41
CA GLY A 87 16.53 0.96 -17.75
C GLY A 87 15.13 1.31 -18.24
N ILE A 88 14.12 0.57 -17.79
CA ILE A 88 12.71 0.77 -18.17
C ILE A 88 12.08 1.90 -17.36
N VAL A 89 12.25 1.90 -16.04
CA VAL A 89 11.52 2.80 -15.13
C VAL A 89 12.22 4.13 -14.84
N GLY A 90 13.52 4.25 -15.15
CA GLY A 90 14.28 5.49 -14.97
C GLY A 90 14.56 5.88 -13.51
N ILE A 91 14.35 4.97 -12.56
CA ILE A 91 14.69 5.14 -11.14
C ILE A 91 15.57 3.99 -10.66
N ASN A 92 16.34 4.21 -9.59
CA ASN A 92 17.19 3.16 -9.01
C ASN A 92 16.35 2.15 -8.21
N ILE A 93 16.21 0.97 -8.79
CA ILE A 93 15.55 -0.21 -8.26
C ILE A 93 16.59 -1.18 -7.74
N ALA A 94 16.42 -1.48 -6.46
CA ALA A 94 17.13 -2.50 -5.72
C ALA A 94 16.12 -3.47 -5.13
N LEU A 95 16.58 -4.63 -4.70
CA LEU A 95 15.71 -5.61 -4.04
C LEU A 95 14.97 -4.98 -2.84
N SER A 96 15.65 -4.15 -2.04
CA SER A 96 15.07 -3.47 -0.87
C SER A 96 13.95 -2.48 -1.18
N ASN A 97 13.80 -2.01 -2.43
CA ASN A 97 12.79 -1.01 -2.80
C ASN A 97 11.85 -1.46 -3.93
N ILE A 98 11.91 -2.74 -4.33
CA ILE A 98 11.13 -3.30 -5.44
C ILE A 98 9.60 -3.13 -5.27
N SER A 99 9.11 -3.08 -4.03
CA SER A 99 7.69 -2.90 -3.72
C SER A 99 7.11 -1.60 -4.29
N LYS A 100 7.95 -0.56 -4.46
CA LYS A 100 7.51 0.71 -5.06
C LYS A 100 6.98 0.51 -6.48
N ILE A 101 7.66 -0.29 -7.29
CA ILE A 101 7.20 -0.59 -8.66
C ILE A 101 6.05 -1.58 -8.62
N ALA A 102 6.11 -2.60 -7.76
CA ALA A 102 5.05 -3.60 -7.65
C ALA A 102 3.67 -2.94 -7.41
N ASP A 103 3.60 -1.99 -6.48
CA ASP A 103 2.37 -1.27 -6.14
C ASP A 103 1.86 -0.39 -7.29
N ILE A 104 2.78 0.29 -7.99
CA ILE A 104 2.46 1.13 -9.15
C ILE A 104 1.86 0.28 -10.27
N LEU A 105 2.57 -0.78 -10.68
CA LEU A 105 2.14 -1.64 -11.78
C LEU A 105 0.86 -2.40 -11.44
N HIS A 106 0.68 -2.80 -10.18
CA HIS A 106 -0.56 -3.40 -9.72
C HIS A 106 -1.74 -2.43 -9.88
N SER A 107 -1.57 -1.18 -9.45
CA SER A 107 -2.58 -0.14 -9.60
C SER A 107 -2.89 0.14 -11.08
N GLU A 108 -1.86 0.26 -11.92
CA GLU A 108 -2.01 0.45 -13.36
C GLU A 108 -2.77 -0.70 -14.03
N THR A 109 -2.50 -1.94 -13.62
CA THR A 109 -3.21 -3.12 -14.08
C THR A 109 -4.70 -3.06 -13.72
N ILE A 110 -5.05 -2.73 -12.47
CA ILE A 110 -6.45 -2.60 -12.02
C ILE A 110 -7.22 -1.57 -12.86
N TRP A 111 -6.54 -0.49 -13.23
CA TRP A 111 -7.13 0.62 -13.99
C TRP A 111 -6.92 0.53 -15.51
N ASN A 112 -6.51 -0.63 -16.02
CA ASN A 112 -6.26 -0.90 -17.45
C ASN A 112 -5.38 0.17 -18.12
N LYS A 113 -4.34 0.62 -17.42
CA LYS A 113 -3.36 1.56 -17.97
C LYS A 113 -2.40 0.82 -18.90
N THR A 114 -1.91 1.54 -19.91
CA THR A 114 -0.88 1.03 -20.80
C THR A 114 0.46 1.03 -20.07
N MET A 115 1.08 -0.13 -19.94
CA MET A 115 2.43 -0.31 -19.38
C MET A 115 3.49 -0.23 -20.49
N ALA A 116 4.76 -0.09 -20.08
CA ALA A 116 5.90 -0.26 -21.00
C ALA A 116 5.84 -1.65 -21.65
N ALA A 117 6.19 -1.76 -22.93
CA ALA A 117 6.08 -3.00 -23.70
C ALA A 117 6.96 -4.13 -23.15
N GLU A 118 8.03 -3.75 -22.45
CA GLU A 118 9.00 -4.61 -21.79
C GLU A 118 8.47 -5.18 -20.45
N ILE A 119 7.35 -4.68 -19.93
CA ILE A 119 6.68 -5.19 -18.72
C ILE A 119 5.52 -6.07 -19.15
N ASP A 120 5.84 -7.32 -19.51
CA ASP A 120 4.85 -8.35 -19.78
C ASP A 120 4.36 -9.04 -18.50
N THR A 121 3.45 -10.00 -18.66
CA THR A 121 2.85 -10.74 -17.55
C THR A 121 3.90 -11.48 -16.71
N GLU A 122 4.94 -12.03 -17.33
CA GLU A 122 6.00 -12.76 -16.63
C GLU A 122 6.86 -11.80 -15.79
N THR A 123 7.26 -10.68 -16.38
CA THR A 123 8.01 -9.62 -15.70
C THR A 123 7.21 -9.06 -14.52
N LEU A 124 5.92 -8.81 -14.71
CA LEU A 124 5.05 -8.32 -13.64
C LEU A 124 4.92 -9.31 -12.48
N GLU A 125 4.80 -10.61 -12.78
CA GLU A 125 4.69 -11.66 -11.75
C GLU A 125 6.02 -11.83 -10.99
N GLU A 126 7.14 -11.70 -11.67
CA GLU A 126 8.46 -11.72 -11.03
C GLU A 126 8.65 -10.51 -10.09
N ILE A 127 8.23 -9.31 -10.50
CA ILE A 127 8.23 -8.11 -9.63
C ILE A 127 7.42 -8.35 -8.37
N LYS A 128 6.19 -8.88 -8.50
CA LYS A 128 5.31 -9.18 -7.36
C LYS A 128 5.93 -10.22 -6.43
N THR A 129 6.50 -11.28 -7.00
CA THR A 129 7.15 -12.35 -6.23
C THR A 129 8.31 -11.80 -5.40
N LEU A 130 9.15 -10.94 -5.98
CA LEU A 130 10.26 -10.30 -5.26
C LEU A 130 9.76 -9.32 -4.19
N SER A 131 8.70 -8.55 -4.48
CA SER A 131 8.07 -7.67 -3.49
C SER A 131 7.56 -8.45 -2.29
N ASN A 132 6.85 -9.57 -2.52
CA ASN A 132 6.33 -10.42 -1.46
C ASN A 132 7.45 -11.08 -0.63
N LEU A 133 8.55 -11.48 -1.26
CA LEU A 133 9.72 -12.02 -0.56
C LEU A 133 10.34 -10.98 0.39
N VAL A 134 10.54 -9.75 -0.09
CA VAL A 134 11.09 -8.67 0.73
C VAL A 134 10.14 -8.30 1.87
N GLU A 135 8.85 -8.33 1.62
CA GLU A 135 7.81 -8.10 2.62
C GLU A 135 7.77 -9.22 3.68
N SER A 136 8.03 -10.48 3.29
CA SER A 136 8.15 -11.58 4.26
C SER A 136 9.29 -11.34 5.24
N TRP A 137 10.45 -10.89 4.74
CA TRP A 137 11.59 -10.55 5.59
C TRP A 137 11.30 -9.41 6.57
N LYS A 138 10.61 -8.35 6.11
CA LYS A 138 10.17 -7.26 7.00
C LYS A 138 9.23 -7.75 8.10
N ASN A 139 8.38 -8.71 7.78
CA ASN A 139 7.42 -9.31 8.71
C ASN A 139 8.01 -10.45 9.56
N GLY A 140 9.27 -10.83 9.33
CA GLY A 140 9.94 -11.91 10.06
C GLY A 140 9.49 -13.32 9.66
N LEU A 141 9.04 -13.51 8.41
CA LEU A 141 8.58 -14.76 7.81
C LEU A 141 9.57 -15.33 6.79
#